data_AF-A0A5C8QD39-F1
#
_entry.id   AF-A0A5C8QD39-F1
#
_cell.length_a   1.000
_cell.length_b   1.000
_cell.length_c   1.000
_cell.angle_alpha   90.00
_cell.angle_beta   90.00
_cell.angle_gamma   90.00
#
_symmetry.space_group_name_H-M   'P 1'
#
loop_
_entity.id
_entity.type
_entity.pdbx_description
1 polymer ?
#
loop_
_entity_poly.entity_id
_entity_poly.type
_entity_poly.pdbx_seq_one_letter_code
_entity_poly.pdbx_strand_id
1 'polypeptide(L)' 'MTDKKRGRHDEEPQSERGPKGSRDTGSDQPSAGPADRPSGGSDKKSDTSVKPGDPIDPDSPNLRSGGN' A
#
# COMPACT_ATOMS: atom_id res chain seq x y z
N MET A 1 -22.08 -37.72 -2.41
CA MET A 1 -21.94 -36.27 -2.59
C MET A 1 -21.15 -36.08 -3.86
N THR A 2 -21.80 -35.75 -4.98
CA THR A 2 -21.15 -35.69 -6.30
C THR A 2 -20.53 -34.32 -6.49
N ASP A 3 -19.20 -34.26 -6.54
CA ASP A 3 -18.44 -33.07 -6.89
C ASP A 3 -18.71 -32.72 -8.35
N LYS A 4 -19.70 -31.85 -8.58
CA LYS A 4 -19.98 -31.25 -9.86
C LYS A 4 -18.77 -30.40 -10.23
N LYS A 5 -17.83 -30.98 -10.99
CA LYS A 5 -16.72 -30.25 -11.60
C LYS A 5 -17.29 -29.02 -12.27
N ARG A 6 -17.04 -27.86 -11.68
CA ARG A 6 -17.35 -26.56 -12.28
C ARG A 6 -16.55 -26.54 -13.57
N GLY A 7 -17.23 -26.64 -14.71
CA GLY A 7 -16.59 -26.73 -16.01
C GLY A 7 -15.64 -25.56 -16.16
N ARG A 8 -14.44 -25.81 -16.70
CA ARG A 8 -13.69 -24.72 -17.34
C ARG A 8 -14.53 -24.31 -18.54
N HIS A 9 -15.10 -23.13 -18.46
CA HIS A 9 -15.81 -22.53 -19.59
C HIS A 9 -14.74 -21.94 -20.52
N ASP A 10 -14.79 -22.31 -21.80
CA ASP A 10 -14.04 -21.60 -22.83
C ASP A 10 -14.74 -20.25 -23.02
N GLU A 11 -14.23 -19.21 -22.35
CA GLU A 11 -14.80 -17.86 -22.43
C GLU A 11 -14.44 -17.21 -23.77
N GLU A 12 -15.40 -16.53 -24.38
CA GLU A 12 -15.14 -15.75 -25.59
C GLU A 12 -14.18 -14.57 -25.27
N PRO A 13 -13.15 -14.34 -26.11
CA PRO A 13 -12.19 -13.28 -25.86
C PRO A 13 -12.87 -11.92 -25.93
N GLN A 14 -12.62 -11.08 -24.92
CA GLN A 14 -13.10 -9.71 -24.92
C GLN A 14 -12.35 -8.91 -26.00
N SER A 15 -13.07 -8.36 -26.96
CA SER A 15 -12.49 -7.64 -28.10
C SER A 15 -11.80 -6.34 -27.69
N GLU A 16 -12.30 -5.68 -26.64
CA GLU A 16 -11.87 -4.35 -26.26
C GLU A 16 -11.81 -4.16 -24.75
N ARG A 17 -10.80 -3.40 -24.33
CA ARG A 17 -10.74 -2.85 -22.99
C ARG A 17 -11.63 -1.61 -22.93
N GLY A 18 -12.37 -1.44 -21.84
CA GLY A 18 -13.05 -0.18 -21.55
C GLY A 18 -12.09 1.03 -21.53
N PRO A 19 -12.63 2.26 -21.52
CA PRO A 19 -11.85 3.49 -21.60
C PRO A 19 -10.76 3.58 -20.52
N LYS A 20 -9.70 4.35 -20.80
CA LYS A 20 -8.63 4.62 -19.83
C LYS A 20 -9.23 5.38 -18.64
N GLY A 21 -8.83 4.99 -17.42
CA GLY A 21 -9.32 5.64 -16.20
C GLY A 21 -8.79 7.06 -16.05
N SER A 22 -9.47 7.88 -15.25
CA SER A 22 -9.18 9.31 -15.04
C SER A 22 -7.88 9.65 -14.29
N ARG A 23 -6.99 8.66 -14.08
CA ARG A 23 -5.74 8.85 -13.31
C ARG A 23 -4.73 9.78 -14.00
N ASP A 24 -4.85 10.00 -15.30
CA ASP A 24 -3.87 10.76 -16.09
C ASP A 24 -3.99 12.29 -15.98
N THR A 25 -5.03 12.83 -15.32
CA THR A 25 -5.12 14.28 -15.05
C THR A 25 -4.63 14.65 -13.65
N GLY A 26 -3.72 13.85 -13.09
CA GLY A 26 -3.09 14.17 -11.80
C GLY A 26 -2.48 15.57 -11.84
N SER A 27 -2.57 16.30 -10.74
CA SER A 27 -1.93 17.62 -10.61
C SER A 27 -0.42 17.45 -10.67
N ASP A 28 0.25 18.11 -11.62
CA ASP A 28 1.72 18.24 -11.65
C ASP A 28 2.25 19.06 -10.47
N GLN A 29 1.36 19.78 -9.78
CA GLN A 29 1.70 20.60 -8.63
C GLN A 29 1.40 19.85 -7.32
N PRO A 30 2.30 19.90 -6.33
CA PRO A 30 1.96 19.47 -4.99
C PRO A 30 0.79 20.32 -4.49
N SER A 31 -0.24 19.66 -3.96
CA SER A 31 -1.24 20.32 -3.14
C SER A 31 -0.54 20.87 -1.89
N ALA A 32 -0.15 22.15 -1.94
CA ALA A 32 0.12 22.90 -0.74
C ALA A 32 -1.23 22.99 -0.02
N GLY A 33 -1.45 22.11 0.96
CA GLY A 33 -2.62 22.22 1.82
C GLY A 33 -2.68 23.60 2.50
N PRO A 34 -3.71 23.87 3.31
CA PRO A 34 -3.91 25.18 3.93
C PRO A 34 -2.60 25.79 4.43
N ALA A 35 -2.34 27.04 4.03
CA ALA A 35 -1.11 27.76 4.40
C ALA A 35 -0.91 27.81 5.93
N ASP A 36 -2.00 27.69 6.68
CA ASP A 36 -2.04 27.70 8.14
C ASP A 36 -1.85 26.32 8.77
N ARG A 37 -1.37 25.31 8.03
CA ARG A 37 -0.99 24.04 8.65
C ARG A 37 0.17 24.30 9.61
N PRO A 38 0.02 24.06 10.91
CA PRO A 38 1.12 24.25 11.85
C PRO A 38 2.28 23.35 11.43
N SER A 39 3.50 23.89 11.48
CA SER A 39 4.70 23.08 11.28
C SER A 39 4.66 21.90 12.24
N GLY A 40 4.81 20.68 11.73
CA GLY A 40 4.94 19.49 12.56
C GLY A 40 6.14 19.65 13.48
N GLY A 41 5.90 19.95 14.76
CA GLY A 41 6.92 20.03 15.78
C GLY A 41 7.04 18.70 16.50
N SER A 42 8.24 18.14 16.56
CA SER A 42 8.55 17.04 17.47
C SER A 42 9.08 17.64 18.77
N ASP A 43 8.37 17.46 19.88
CA ASP A 43 8.90 17.77 21.21
C ASP A 43 9.68 16.57 21.77
N LYS A 44 10.42 16.75 22.88
CA LYS A 44 11.16 15.66 23.53
C LYS A 44 10.27 14.48 23.98
N LYS A 45 8.95 14.68 24.05
CA LYS A 45 7.95 13.66 24.42
C LYS A 45 7.28 13.03 23.18
N SER A 46 7.62 13.51 21.99
CA SER A 46 7.14 13.01 20.70
C SER A 46 7.97 11.83 20.21
N ASP A 47 8.83 11.27 21.07
CA ASP A 47 9.55 10.05 20.79
C ASP A 47 8.54 8.89 20.72
N THR A 48 8.11 8.57 19.50
CA THR A 48 7.27 7.40 19.20
C THR A 48 8.13 6.15 19.05
N SER A 49 9.41 6.17 19.43
CA SER A 49 10.23 4.96 19.39
C SER A 49 9.66 3.94 20.37
N VAL A 50 9.14 2.85 19.80
CA VAL A 50 8.86 1.65 20.56
C VAL A 50 10.18 0.89 20.61
N LYS A 51 10.74 0.71 21.81
CA LYS A 51 11.85 -0.21 22.01
C LYS A 51 11.30 -1.63 21.83
N PRO A 52 11.73 -2.39 20.81
CA PRO A 52 11.33 -3.78 20.71
C PRO A 52 11.81 -4.52 21.97
N GLY A 53 10.92 -5.29 22.61
CA GLY A 53 11.31 -6.14 23.74
C GLY A 53 12.36 -7.16 23.33
N ASP A 54 12.22 -7.68 22.10
CA ASP A 54 13.16 -8.57 21.46
C ASP A 54 13.47 -8.06 20.03
N PRO A 55 14.75 -8.10 19.59
CA PRO A 55 15.14 -7.68 18.23
C PRO A 55 14.54 -8.55 17.12
N ILE A 56 14.06 -9.75 17.46
CA ILE A 56 13.52 -10.76 16.56
C ILE A 56 12.27 -11.32 17.21
N ASP A 57 11.11 -10.94 16.70
CA ASP A 57 9.85 -11.61 17.00
C ASP A 57 9.83 -12.94 16.23
N PRO A 58 9.56 -14.09 16.88
CA PRO A 58 9.59 -15.41 16.23
C PRO A 58 8.56 -15.56 15.10
N ASP A 59 7.49 -14.76 15.13
CA ASP A 59 6.45 -14.74 14.08
C ASP A 59 6.72 -13.68 13.01
N SER A 60 7.78 -12.86 13.17
CA SER A 60 8.13 -11.86 12.17
C SER A 60 8.88 -12.48 10.98
N PRO A 61 8.55 -12.06 9.75
CA PRO A 61 9.28 -12.50 8.57
C PRO A 61 10.73 -12.01 8.63
N ASN A 62 11.68 -12.88 8.26
CA ASN A 62 13.10 -12.55 8.22
C ASN A 62 13.40 -11.62 7.04
N LEU A 63 13.20 -10.31 7.25
CA LEU A 63 13.50 -9.28 6.28
C LEU A 63 14.97 -8.91 6.39
N ARG A 64 15.74 -9.21 5.34
CA ARG A 64 17.12 -8.74 5.20
C ARG A 64 17.09 -7.21 5.12
N SER A 65 17.43 -6.53 6.22
CA SER A 65 17.55 -5.07 6.22
C SER A 65 18.61 -4.67 5.19
N GLY A 66 18.18 -4.02 4.12
CA GLY A 66 19.06 -3.56 3.06
C GLY A 66 19.84 -2.32 3.53
N GLY A 67 21.02 -2.55 4.12
CA GLY A 67 22.05 -1.52 4.31
C GLY A 67 23.27 -1.88 3.48
N ASN A 68 23.69 -0.96 2.60
CA ASN A 68 25.01 -0.98 1.96
C ASN A 68 26.03 -0.29 2.86
#